data_AF-A0A1H7V039-F1
#
_entry.id   AF-A0A1H7V039-F1
#
_cell.length_a   1.000
_cell.length_b   1.000
_cell.length_c   1.000
_cell.angle_alpha   90.00
_cell.angle_beta   90.00
_cell.angle_gamma   90.00
#
_symmetry.space_group_name_H-M   'P 1'
#
loop_
_entity.id
_entity.type
_entity.pdbx_description
1 polymer ?
#
loop_
_entity_poly.entity_id
_entity_poly.type
_entity_poly.pdbx_seq_one_letter_code
_entity_poly.pdbx_strand_id
1 'polypeptide(L)'
;MRGTALLGPGHRRGATHHRRTISVLALAGACIFSLAVTQTAGGKAAADTVDTGFAIPFAGAPGYEHLAPTQMTSPDQLNQPLGQQAADEIAGEVGLNRNDALSEEQYRDLITGGGVGGSREAAEVIDECARILTNTNGRPLYSDVDGRPTPSVLASYGLYVNPGGLLESPANADAPTRQVNSLIAPGGFVGTWLRNNGATQTLIALYRSAYTVQAVYGFAAQQISGAAQLVTNTKAGVNSEVGMSMAPPLWIVNFALLYILKPALAAAMPAHWAPIPPAVADAIKSSPTGQVPFSAYASYFR
;
A
#
# COMPACT_ATOMS: atom_id res chain seq x y z
N MET A 1 16.77 -39.04 74.86
CA MET A 1 16.70 -37.56 74.92
C MET A 1 15.36 -37.13 74.34
N ARG A 2 14.50 -36.53 75.17
CA ARG A 2 13.14 -36.03 74.89
C ARG A 2 13.20 -34.52 74.61
N GLY A 3 12.23 -33.96 73.88
CA GLY A 3 11.89 -32.54 74.02
C GLY A 3 11.30 -31.86 72.78
N THR A 4 9.99 -31.67 72.81
CA THR A 4 9.06 -30.99 71.90
C THR A 4 9.03 -29.45 72.02
N ALA A 5 8.62 -28.78 70.91
CA ALA A 5 7.77 -27.56 70.81
C ALA A 5 8.37 -26.20 71.27
N LEU A 6 8.00 -24.98 70.79
CA LEU A 6 7.18 -24.38 69.71
C LEU A 6 7.41 -22.83 69.79
N LEU A 7 6.81 -22.07 68.84
CA LEU A 7 6.63 -20.59 68.73
C LEU A 7 7.73 -19.86 67.91
N GLY A 8 7.45 -19.02 66.90
CA GLY A 8 6.22 -18.39 66.42
C GLY A 8 6.47 -17.68 65.05
N PRO A 9 5.47 -16.96 64.49
CA PRO A 9 5.33 -16.73 63.05
C PRO A 9 5.92 -15.40 62.58
N GLY A 10 6.69 -15.43 61.47
CA GLY A 10 7.21 -14.25 60.79
C GLY A 10 6.49 -14.01 59.47
N HIS A 11 5.61 -13.00 59.45
CA HIS A 11 5.04 -12.42 58.24
C HIS A 11 6.13 -11.90 57.30
N ARG A 12 6.16 -12.37 56.05
CA ARG A 12 6.65 -11.58 54.91
C ARG A 12 5.64 -11.63 53.78
N ARG A 13 5.05 -10.45 53.56
CA ARG A 13 4.14 -10.08 52.48
C ARG A 13 4.69 -10.56 51.13
N GLY A 14 3.85 -11.29 50.40
CA GLY A 14 4.02 -11.50 48.98
C GLY A 14 3.97 -10.16 48.25
N ALA A 15 5.06 -9.83 47.57
CA ALA A 15 5.07 -8.76 46.59
C ALA A 15 4.40 -9.30 45.33
N THR A 16 3.24 -8.73 45.02
CA THR A 16 2.46 -8.93 43.82
C THR A 16 3.32 -8.62 42.58
N HIS A 17 3.53 -9.63 41.73
CA HIS A 17 4.01 -9.41 40.37
C HIS A 17 2.90 -8.73 39.57
N HIS A 18 2.91 -7.39 39.55
CA HIS A 18 2.21 -6.63 38.52
C HIS A 18 2.94 -6.87 37.19
N ARG A 19 2.48 -7.87 36.42
CA ARG A 19 2.67 -7.90 34.97
C ARG A 19 1.95 -6.68 34.39
N ARG A 20 2.67 -5.56 34.28
CA ARG A 20 2.29 -4.47 33.41
C ARG A 20 2.37 -5.00 31.98
N THR A 21 1.22 -5.37 31.43
CA THR A 21 0.96 -5.34 30.00
C THR A 21 1.22 -3.91 29.53
N ILE A 22 2.41 -3.68 28.99
CA ILE A 22 2.71 -2.45 28.26
C ILE A 22 2.06 -2.65 26.89
N SER A 23 0.81 -2.21 26.78
CA SER A 23 0.16 -1.95 25.51
C SER A 23 1.02 -0.91 24.77
N VAL A 24 1.73 -1.33 23.73
CA VAL A 24 2.43 -0.42 22.82
C VAL A 24 1.36 0.15 21.88
N LEU A 25 0.67 1.17 22.38
CA LEU A 25 -0.26 2.00 21.64
C LEU A 25 0.24 3.44 21.80
N ALA A 26 0.41 4.12 20.66
CA ALA A 26 0.88 5.49 20.45
C ALA A 26 2.41 5.69 20.34
N LEU A 27 2.89 6.09 19.15
CA LEU A 27 3.00 7.52 18.81
C LEU A 27 3.41 7.77 17.34
N ALA A 28 3.01 8.95 16.85
CA ALA A 28 3.30 9.66 15.59
C ALA A 28 2.36 9.34 14.40
N GLY A 29 1.51 10.27 13.92
CA GLY A 29 1.35 11.67 14.28
C GLY A 29 -0.02 12.22 13.87
N ALA A 30 -0.60 13.01 14.76
CA ALA A 30 -1.79 13.80 14.51
C ALA A 30 -1.44 14.96 13.55
N CYS A 31 -1.88 14.86 12.29
CA CYS A 31 -2.04 16.05 11.46
C CYS A 31 -3.35 16.72 11.90
N ILE A 32 -3.24 17.70 12.81
CA ILE A 32 -4.32 18.64 13.08
C ILE A 32 -4.47 19.46 11.79
N PHE A 33 -5.52 19.20 11.02
CA PHE A 33 -5.98 20.14 9.99
C PHE A 33 -6.41 21.42 10.71
N SER A 34 -5.58 22.45 10.67
CA SER A 34 -6.05 23.82 10.89
C SER A 34 -6.88 24.20 9.67
N LEU A 35 -8.20 24.14 9.79
CA LEU A 35 -9.13 24.85 8.92
C LEU A 35 -8.87 26.35 9.06
N ALA A 36 -7.94 26.88 8.27
CA ALA A 36 -7.74 28.30 8.14
C ALA A 36 -8.83 28.86 7.22
N VAL A 37 -9.75 29.59 7.83
CA VAL A 37 -10.68 30.51 7.17
C VAL A 37 -9.90 31.42 6.22
N THR A 38 -10.44 31.55 5.00
CA THR A 38 -9.96 32.37 3.88
C THR A 38 -9.42 33.75 4.29
N GLN A 39 -8.14 33.99 4.01
CA GLN A 39 -7.63 35.33 3.75
C GLN A 39 -7.02 35.34 2.34
N THR A 40 -7.63 36.14 1.48
CA THR A 40 -7.18 36.48 0.13
C THR A 40 -5.85 37.21 0.19
N ALA A 41 -4.75 36.46 0.14
CA ALA A 41 -3.45 36.98 -0.24
C ALA A 41 -3.22 36.59 -1.70
N GLY A 42 -3.07 37.59 -2.58
CA GLY A 42 -2.76 37.41 -4.00
C GLY A 42 -1.40 36.74 -4.19
N GLY A 43 -1.38 35.42 -4.07
CA GLY A 43 -0.29 34.57 -4.50
C GLY A 43 -0.41 34.33 -6.00
N LYS A 44 0.65 34.68 -6.72
CA LYS A 44 0.87 34.26 -8.11
C LYS A 44 0.52 32.77 -8.24
N ALA A 45 -0.39 32.44 -9.15
CA ALA A 45 -0.87 31.09 -9.37
C ALA A 45 0.31 30.11 -9.34
N ALA A 46 0.29 29.19 -8.39
CA ALA A 46 1.16 28.02 -8.44
C ALA A 46 0.98 27.41 -9.83
N ALA A 47 2.10 27.08 -10.49
CA ALA A 47 2.12 26.50 -11.83
C ALA A 47 0.99 25.48 -11.98
N ASP A 48 0.20 25.64 -13.04
CA ASP A 48 -0.96 24.84 -13.46
C ASP A 48 -1.14 23.54 -12.66
N THR A 49 -1.88 23.60 -11.55
CA THR A 49 -2.26 22.39 -10.82
C THR A 49 -3.09 21.52 -11.76
N VAL A 50 -2.52 20.39 -12.20
CA VAL A 50 -3.20 19.45 -13.09
C VAL A 50 -4.44 18.94 -12.37
N ASP A 51 -5.62 19.25 -12.92
CA ASP A 51 -6.87 18.68 -12.41
C ASP A 51 -6.94 17.18 -12.77
N THR A 52 -6.51 16.37 -11.82
CA THR A 52 -6.60 14.91 -11.90
C THR A 52 -7.99 14.39 -11.58
N GLY A 53 -8.86 15.23 -11.00
CA GLY A 53 -10.17 14.86 -10.48
C GLY A 53 -10.16 14.24 -9.07
N PHE A 54 -9.00 14.08 -8.43
CA PHE A 54 -8.92 13.61 -7.04
C PHE A 54 -8.88 14.80 -6.07
N ALA A 55 -9.71 14.76 -5.04
CA ALA A 55 -9.66 15.74 -3.94
C ALA A 55 -8.61 15.34 -2.90
N ILE A 56 -8.06 16.30 -2.14
CA ILE A 56 -7.19 16.00 -0.98
C ILE A 56 -7.99 15.20 0.07
N PRO A 57 -7.42 14.11 0.65
CA PRO A 57 -6.03 13.66 0.51
C PRO A 57 -5.75 12.70 -0.65
N PHE A 58 -6.75 12.29 -1.42
CA PHE A 58 -6.61 11.36 -2.55
C PHE A 58 -5.77 11.94 -3.70
N ALA A 59 -5.70 13.26 -3.86
CA ALA A 59 -4.78 13.90 -4.82
C ALA A 59 -3.30 13.76 -4.42
N GLY A 60 -3.01 13.54 -3.13
CA GLY A 60 -1.65 13.45 -2.62
C GLY A 60 -0.99 14.81 -2.39
N ALA A 61 0.33 14.80 -2.24
CA ALA A 61 1.12 16.01 -2.06
C ALA A 61 1.18 16.84 -3.37
N PRO A 62 1.06 18.18 -3.32
CA PRO A 62 1.13 19.03 -4.50
C PRO A 62 2.44 18.88 -5.28
N GLY A 63 2.33 18.86 -6.61
CA GLY A 63 3.45 18.73 -7.55
C GLY A 63 3.81 17.31 -7.94
N TYR A 64 3.02 16.31 -7.53
CA TYR A 64 3.24 14.90 -7.84
C TYR A 64 2.02 14.22 -8.49
N GLU A 65 0.90 14.94 -8.60
CA GLU A 65 -0.37 14.41 -9.07
C GLU A 65 -0.27 13.85 -10.50
N HIS A 66 0.61 14.43 -11.32
CA HIS A 66 0.86 14.03 -12.70
C HIS A 66 1.68 12.74 -12.85
N LEU A 67 2.34 12.27 -11.78
CA LEU A 67 3.15 11.05 -11.80
C LEU A 67 2.32 9.78 -11.61
N ALA A 68 1.11 9.93 -11.11
CA ALA A 68 0.16 8.83 -10.96
C ALA A 68 -0.45 8.44 -12.32
N PRO A 69 -1.01 7.22 -12.46
CA PRO A 69 -1.64 6.80 -13.69
C PRO A 69 -2.81 7.72 -14.03
N THR A 70 -2.99 7.96 -15.32
CA THR A 70 -4.12 8.73 -15.84
C THR A 70 -5.29 7.79 -16.17
N GLN A 71 -6.49 8.35 -16.27
CA GLN A 71 -7.64 7.60 -16.78
C GLN A 71 -7.34 7.11 -18.20
N MET A 72 -7.65 5.85 -18.49
CA MET A 72 -7.58 5.34 -19.86
C MET A 72 -8.47 6.16 -20.80
N THR A 73 -8.00 6.36 -22.02
CA THR A 73 -8.72 7.04 -23.10
C THR A 73 -9.13 6.07 -24.22
N SER A 74 -8.61 4.84 -24.20
CA SER A 74 -8.93 3.77 -25.15
C SER A 74 -8.93 2.40 -24.46
N PRO A 75 -9.72 1.42 -24.96
CA PRO A 75 -9.77 0.08 -24.37
C PRO A 75 -8.41 -0.66 -24.38
N ASP A 76 -7.54 -0.43 -25.37
CA ASP A 76 -6.26 -1.13 -25.49
C ASP A 76 -5.27 -0.81 -24.35
N GLN A 77 -5.52 0.28 -23.62
CA GLN A 77 -4.73 0.68 -22.44
C GLN A 77 -5.11 -0.11 -21.18
N LEU A 78 -6.25 -0.80 -21.19
CA LEU A 78 -6.75 -1.50 -20.02
C LEU A 78 -5.73 -2.57 -19.57
N ASN A 79 -5.31 -2.46 -18.30
CA ASN A 79 -4.33 -3.30 -17.64
C ASN A 79 -2.95 -3.37 -18.32
N GLN A 80 -2.59 -2.41 -19.19
CA GLN A 80 -1.24 -2.38 -19.74
C GLN A 80 -0.21 -2.03 -18.66
N PRO A 81 0.95 -2.69 -18.64
CA PRO A 81 2.04 -2.31 -17.75
C PRO A 81 2.65 -0.96 -18.18
N LEU A 82 3.18 -0.23 -17.21
CA LEU A 82 3.84 1.07 -17.40
C LEU A 82 5.02 1.01 -18.39
N GLY A 83 5.80 -0.06 -18.34
CA GLY A 83 7.03 -0.21 -19.11
C GLY A 83 8.24 0.43 -18.43
N GLN A 84 9.44 -0.06 -18.79
CA GLN A 84 10.67 0.27 -18.06
C GLN A 84 11.07 1.75 -18.23
N GLN A 85 10.96 2.29 -19.43
CA GLN A 85 11.34 3.68 -19.70
C GLN A 85 10.51 4.66 -18.85
N ALA A 86 9.18 4.53 -18.88
CA ALA A 86 8.29 5.37 -18.10
C ALA A 86 8.50 5.18 -16.59
N ALA A 87 8.80 3.96 -16.13
CA ALA A 87 9.17 3.73 -14.74
C ALA A 87 10.46 4.47 -14.36
N ASP A 88 11.50 4.45 -15.18
CA ASP A 88 12.74 5.18 -14.85
C ASP A 88 12.54 6.71 -14.87
N GLU A 89 11.69 7.22 -15.76
CA GLU A 89 11.32 8.65 -15.84
C GLU A 89 10.58 9.08 -14.57
N ILE A 90 9.53 8.34 -14.17
CA ILE A 90 8.79 8.59 -12.93
C ILE A 90 9.71 8.46 -11.71
N ALA A 91 10.61 7.46 -11.69
CA ALA A 91 11.59 7.30 -10.62
C ALA A 91 12.44 8.57 -10.47
N GLY A 92 12.94 9.13 -11.58
CA GLY A 92 13.69 10.38 -11.57
C GLY A 92 12.91 11.54 -10.96
N GLU A 93 11.63 11.68 -11.32
CA GLU A 93 10.77 12.76 -10.81
C GLU A 93 10.38 12.58 -9.33
N VAL A 94 10.27 11.34 -8.83
CA VAL A 94 10.07 11.08 -7.40
C VAL A 94 11.36 11.13 -6.58
N GLY A 95 12.53 11.34 -7.22
CA GLY A 95 13.83 11.42 -6.53
C GLY A 95 14.52 10.08 -6.30
N LEU A 96 14.25 9.10 -7.15
CA LEU A 96 14.91 7.79 -7.21
C LEU A 96 15.65 7.62 -8.54
N ASN A 97 16.59 6.68 -8.58
CA ASN A 97 17.24 6.22 -9.81
C ASN A 97 17.58 4.73 -9.70
N ARG A 98 18.00 4.10 -10.80
CA ARG A 98 18.26 2.65 -10.84
C ARG A 98 19.32 2.17 -9.84
N ASN A 99 20.27 3.02 -9.44
CA ASN A 99 21.30 2.65 -8.46
C ASN A 99 20.79 2.65 -7.02
N ASP A 100 19.59 3.21 -6.79
CA ASP A 100 18.95 3.18 -5.47
C ASP A 100 18.24 1.85 -5.21
N ALA A 101 18.02 1.03 -6.24
CA ALA A 101 17.40 -0.27 -6.10
C ALA A 101 18.35 -1.32 -5.51
N LEU A 102 17.77 -2.39 -4.96
CA LEU A 102 18.51 -3.56 -4.50
C LEU A 102 19.29 -4.20 -5.64
N SER A 103 20.45 -4.77 -5.31
CA SER A 103 21.13 -5.69 -6.21
C SER A 103 20.26 -6.94 -6.45
N GLU A 104 20.53 -7.68 -7.52
CA GLU A 104 19.81 -8.93 -7.80
C GLU A 104 19.94 -9.98 -6.69
N GLU A 105 21.09 -9.99 -5.98
CA GLU A 105 21.31 -10.85 -4.82
C GLU A 105 20.49 -10.39 -3.61
N GLN A 106 20.53 -9.10 -3.28
CA GLN A 106 19.74 -8.54 -2.19
C GLN A 106 18.24 -8.70 -2.43
N TYR A 107 17.77 -8.44 -3.65
CA TYR A 107 16.38 -8.65 -4.02
C TYR A 107 15.97 -10.10 -3.79
N ARG A 108 16.76 -11.06 -4.31
CA ARG A 108 16.52 -12.50 -4.16
C ARG A 108 16.47 -12.92 -2.69
N ASP A 109 17.45 -12.48 -1.90
CA ASP A 109 17.49 -12.79 -0.48
C ASP A 109 16.25 -12.25 0.23
N LEU A 110 15.85 -11.00 -0.04
CA LEU A 110 14.66 -10.42 0.58
C LEU A 110 13.37 -11.18 0.21
N ILE A 111 13.15 -11.49 -1.07
CA ILE A 111 11.92 -12.18 -1.52
C ILE A 111 11.88 -13.67 -1.17
N THR A 112 13.00 -14.27 -0.78
CA THR A 112 13.06 -15.67 -0.32
C THR A 112 13.16 -15.80 1.20
N GLY A 113 13.23 -14.68 1.93
CA GLY A 113 13.41 -14.67 3.39
C GLY A 113 14.85 -14.98 3.83
N GLY A 114 15.81 -14.88 2.92
CA GLY A 114 17.24 -14.99 3.17
C GLY A 114 17.87 -13.70 3.71
N GLY A 115 19.21 -13.63 3.63
CA GLY A 115 19.99 -12.55 4.21
C GLY A 115 20.03 -12.56 5.74
N VAL A 116 20.78 -11.63 6.31
CA VAL A 116 20.94 -11.45 7.75
C VAL A 116 19.62 -10.96 8.37
N GLY A 117 19.07 -11.77 9.28
CA GLY A 117 17.79 -11.48 9.93
C GLY A 117 16.57 -11.70 9.03
N GLY A 118 16.70 -12.51 7.97
CA GLY A 118 15.61 -12.87 7.08
C GLY A 118 14.43 -13.58 7.78
N SER A 119 13.24 -13.45 7.18
CA SER A 119 12.01 -14.12 7.60
C SER A 119 11.24 -14.53 6.36
N ARG A 120 10.86 -15.80 6.31
CA ARG A 120 10.09 -16.35 5.19
C ARG A 120 8.67 -15.80 5.17
N GLU A 121 8.07 -15.62 6.33
CA GLU A 121 6.72 -15.06 6.50
C GLU A 121 6.67 -13.62 5.98
N ALA A 122 7.67 -12.80 6.32
CA ALA A 122 7.76 -11.44 5.81
C ALA A 122 8.01 -11.41 4.29
N ALA A 123 8.85 -12.32 3.79
CA ALA A 123 9.12 -12.44 2.36
C ALA A 123 7.88 -12.85 1.55
N GLU A 124 7.07 -13.78 2.05
CA GLU A 124 5.81 -14.19 1.44
C GLU A 124 4.84 -13.01 1.30
N VAL A 125 4.68 -12.20 2.36
CA VAL A 125 3.85 -10.97 2.29
C VAL A 125 4.39 -9.98 1.26
N ILE A 126 5.72 -9.76 1.20
CA ILE A 126 6.35 -8.82 0.25
C ILE A 126 6.16 -9.30 -1.20
N ASP A 127 6.36 -10.59 -1.49
CA ASP A 127 6.17 -11.14 -2.83
C ASP A 127 4.71 -11.06 -3.27
N GLU A 128 3.77 -11.38 -2.38
CA GLU A 128 2.33 -11.23 -2.66
C GLU A 128 1.96 -9.78 -2.96
N CYS A 129 2.51 -8.81 -2.22
CA CYS A 129 2.31 -7.39 -2.52
C CYS A 129 2.76 -7.04 -3.93
N ALA A 130 3.96 -7.48 -4.32
CA ALA A 130 4.49 -7.22 -5.66
C ALA A 130 3.64 -7.86 -6.75
N ARG A 131 3.13 -9.09 -6.53
CA ARG A 131 2.23 -9.76 -7.46
C ARG A 131 0.90 -9.03 -7.62
N ILE A 132 0.29 -8.59 -6.51
CA ILE A 132 -0.99 -7.86 -6.52
C ILE A 132 -0.85 -6.52 -7.26
N LEU A 133 0.18 -5.74 -6.93
CA LEU A 133 0.39 -4.41 -7.50
C LEU A 133 0.85 -4.44 -8.97
N THR A 134 1.30 -5.60 -9.46
CA THR A 134 1.71 -5.82 -10.85
C THR A 134 0.75 -6.72 -11.62
N ASN A 135 -0.52 -6.81 -11.21
CA ASN A 135 -1.57 -7.61 -11.87
C ASN A 135 -2.05 -6.97 -13.19
N THR A 136 -1.14 -6.85 -14.14
CA THR A 136 -1.30 -6.29 -15.49
C THR A 136 -1.26 -7.38 -16.56
N ASN A 137 -1.47 -7.00 -17.83
CA ASN A 137 -1.43 -7.92 -18.96
C ASN A 137 -0.08 -8.67 -19.00
N GLY A 138 -0.14 -10.00 -19.07
CA GLY A 138 1.02 -10.89 -18.96
C GLY A 138 1.35 -11.33 -17.53
N ARG A 139 0.66 -10.81 -16.51
CA ARG A 139 0.82 -11.14 -15.09
C ARG A 139 -0.52 -11.42 -14.40
N PRO A 140 -1.29 -12.43 -14.85
CA PRO A 140 -2.55 -12.77 -14.20
C PRO A 140 -2.31 -13.30 -12.78
N LEU A 141 -3.20 -12.91 -11.86
CA LEU A 141 -3.36 -13.59 -10.58
C LEU A 141 -4.31 -14.77 -10.76
N TYR A 142 -4.02 -15.87 -10.07
CA TYR A 142 -4.87 -17.04 -10.07
C TYR A 142 -5.53 -17.19 -8.71
N SER A 143 -6.85 -17.32 -8.71
CA SER A 143 -7.67 -17.46 -7.51
C SER A 143 -8.53 -18.71 -7.61
N ASP A 144 -8.90 -19.29 -6.47
CA ASP A 144 -9.94 -20.30 -6.44
C ASP A 144 -11.31 -19.63 -6.49
N VAL A 145 -12.01 -19.78 -7.62
CA VAL A 145 -13.37 -19.26 -7.83
C VAL A 145 -14.29 -20.45 -8.03
N ASP A 146 -15.12 -20.73 -7.03
CA ASP A 146 -16.05 -21.86 -7.00
C ASP A 146 -15.38 -23.23 -7.26
N GLY A 147 -14.20 -23.45 -6.66
CA GLY A 147 -13.42 -24.69 -6.79
C GLY A 147 -12.59 -24.76 -8.07
N ARG A 148 -12.42 -23.66 -8.80
CA ARG A 148 -11.72 -23.61 -10.09
C ARG A 148 -10.63 -22.53 -10.10
N PRO A 149 -9.40 -22.88 -10.51
CA PRO A 149 -8.34 -21.88 -10.69
C PRO A 149 -8.72 -20.94 -11.83
N THR A 150 -8.95 -19.68 -11.50
CA THR A 150 -9.44 -18.66 -12.44
C THR A 150 -8.43 -17.51 -12.53
N PRO A 151 -7.91 -17.20 -13.73
CA PRO A 151 -7.02 -16.06 -13.92
C PRO A 151 -7.83 -14.75 -13.90
N SER A 152 -7.23 -13.69 -13.36
CA SER A 152 -7.77 -12.34 -13.38
C SER A 152 -6.68 -11.29 -13.61
N VAL A 153 -7.03 -10.19 -14.28
CA VAL A 153 -6.16 -9.02 -14.51
C VAL A 153 -7.02 -7.78 -14.29
N LEU A 154 -6.84 -7.11 -13.14
CA LEU A 154 -7.74 -6.05 -12.69
C LEU A 154 -7.02 -4.81 -12.15
N ALA A 155 -5.70 -4.71 -12.30
CA ALA A 155 -4.91 -3.64 -11.70
C ALA A 155 -5.34 -2.23 -12.14
N SER A 156 -5.79 -2.03 -13.39
CA SER A 156 -6.29 -0.72 -13.85
C SER A 156 -7.55 -0.27 -13.11
N TYR A 157 -8.37 -1.19 -12.60
CA TYR A 157 -9.52 -0.83 -11.77
C TYR A 157 -9.11 -0.49 -10.33
N GLY A 158 -7.85 -0.71 -9.96
CA GLY A 158 -7.42 -0.69 -8.56
C GLY A 158 -8.00 -1.85 -7.76
N LEU A 159 -8.31 -2.98 -8.40
CA LEU A 159 -8.89 -4.16 -7.78
C LEU A 159 -8.02 -5.39 -8.05
N TYR A 160 -8.21 -6.45 -7.28
CA TYR A 160 -7.68 -7.78 -7.54
C TYR A 160 -8.62 -8.85 -6.98
N VAL A 161 -8.44 -10.10 -7.42
CA VAL A 161 -9.11 -11.25 -6.83
C VAL A 161 -8.14 -11.95 -5.89
N ASN A 162 -8.51 -12.09 -4.63
CA ASN A 162 -7.66 -12.77 -3.65
C ASN A 162 -7.69 -14.30 -3.82
N PRO A 163 -6.81 -15.07 -3.14
CA PRO A 163 -6.72 -16.51 -3.35
C PRO A 163 -8.04 -17.27 -3.12
N GLY A 164 -8.92 -16.75 -2.24
CA GLY A 164 -10.24 -17.33 -1.95
C GLY A 164 -11.37 -16.90 -2.89
N GLY A 165 -11.05 -16.21 -3.99
CA GLY A 165 -12.04 -15.85 -5.02
C GLY A 165 -12.87 -14.61 -4.70
N LEU A 166 -12.46 -13.79 -3.73
CA LEU A 166 -13.11 -12.52 -3.43
C LEU A 166 -12.42 -11.37 -4.18
N LEU A 167 -13.23 -10.51 -4.79
CA LEU A 167 -12.82 -9.27 -5.41
C LEU A 167 -12.70 -8.17 -4.36
N GLU A 168 -11.56 -7.46 -4.34
CA GLU A 168 -11.31 -6.38 -3.39
C GLU A 168 -10.26 -5.37 -3.89
N SER A 169 -10.16 -4.24 -3.20
CA SER A 169 -9.09 -3.25 -3.40
C SER A 169 -7.78 -3.75 -2.75
N PRO A 170 -6.60 -3.55 -3.36
CA PRO A 170 -5.32 -3.79 -2.69
C PRO A 170 -5.16 -3.02 -1.37
N ALA A 171 -5.93 -1.95 -1.13
CA ALA A 171 -5.87 -1.24 0.14
C ALA A 171 -6.76 -1.84 1.23
N ASN A 172 -7.50 -2.94 0.95
CA ASN A 172 -8.35 -3.65 1.91
C ASN A 172 -7.56 -4.08 3.17
N ALA A 173 -8.21 -4.07 4.34
CA ALA A 173 -7.62 -4.44 5.62
C ALA A 173 -6.93 -5.82 5.60
N ASP A 174 -7.52 -6.79 4.89
CA ASP A 174 -7.05 -8.16 4.85
C ASP A 174 -6.02 -8.41 3.75
N ALA A 175 -5.85 -7.47 2.81
CA ALA A 175 -4.92 -7.62 1.69
C ALA A 175 -3.45 -7.58 2.18
N PRO A 176 -2.54 -8.40 1.60
CA PRO A 176 -1.11 -8.36 1.90
C PRO A 176 -0.51 -6.95 1.78
N THR A 177 -0.95 -6.19 0.79
CA THR A 177 -0.59 -4.79 0.52
C THR A 177 -1.00 -3.81 1.63
N ARG A 178 -1.88 -4.22 2.55
CA ARG A 178 -2.17 -3.49 3.78
C ARG A 178 -1.38 -4.04 4.97
N GLN A 179 -1.22 -5.36 5.06
CA GLN A 179 -0.47 -6.02 6.12
C GLN A 179 1.02 -5.63 6.12
N VAL A 180 1.59 -5.41 4.92
CA VAL A 180 2.97 -4.98 4.71
C VAL A 180 3.31 -3.66 5.40
N ASN A 181 2.32 -2.81 5.72
CA ASN A 181 2.51 -1.56 6.46
C ASN A 181 3.25 -1.78 7.79
N SER A 182 3.02 -2.92 8.45
CA SER A 182 3.74 -3.29 9.68
C SER A 182 5.22 -3.62 9.43
N LEU A 183 5.56 -4.16 8.26
CA LEU A 183 6.92 -4.53 7.87
C LEU A 183 7.74 -3.32 7.43
N ILE A 184 7.11 -2.33 6.78
CA ILE A 184 7.77 -1.11 6.28
C ILE A 184 7.71 0.07 7.25
N ALA A 185 6.97 -0.06 8.36
CA ALA A 185 6.93 0.95 9.41
C ALA A 185 8.35 1.31 9.89
N PRO A 186 8.60 2.54 10.36
CA PRO A 186 9.87 2.90 10.97
C PRO A 186 10.28 1.92 12.08
N GLY A 187 11.46 1.31 11.94
CA GLY A 187 11.94 0.27 12.86
C GLY A 187 11.40 -1.15 12.59
N GLY A 188 10.56 -1.31 11.58
CA GLY A 188 10.03 -2.60 11.12
C GLY A 188 11.07 -3.48 10.43
N PHE A 189 10.58 -4.64 9.97
CA PHE A 189 11.39 -5.68 9.32
C PHE A 189 12.22 -5.14 8.15
N VAL A 190 11.58 -4.47 7.18
CA VAL A 190 12.24 -4.05 5.92
C VAL A 190 13.39 -3.09 6.20
N GLY A 191 13.16 -2.08 7.03
CA GLY A 191 14.22 -1.12 7.38
C GLY A 191 15.38 -1.77 8.14
N THR A 192 15.11 -2.75 8.99
CA THR A 192 16.15 -3.49 9.72
C THR A 192 16.93 -4.40 8.78
N TRP A 193 16.23 -5.16 7.94
CA TRP A 193 16.82 -6.06 6.96
C TRP A 193 17.72 -5.30 5.97
N LEU A 194 17.27 -4.16 5.43
CA LEU A 194 18.06 -3.34 4.50
C LEU A 194 19.38 -2.88 5.11
N ARG A 195 19.39 -2.45 6.38
CA ARG A 195 20.62 -2.04 7.07
C ARG A 195 21.59 -3.21 7.29
N ASN A 196 21.06 -4.37 7.68
CA ASN A 196 21.87 -5.54 7.98
C ASN A 196 22.48 -6.21 6.73
N ASN A 197 21.88 -5.98 5.55
CA ASN A 197 22.28 -6.60 4.29
C ASN A 197 22.93 -5.62 3.31
N GLY A 198 23.52 -4.52 3.82
CA GLY A 198 24.29 -3.58 3.02
C GLY A 198 23.47 -2.67 2.08
N ALA A 199 22.14 -2.63 2.24
CA ALA A 199 21.21 -1.82 1.44
C ALA A 199 20.80 -0.51 2.15
N THR A 200 21.68 0.04 3.01
CA THR A 200 21.41 1.31 3.71
C THR A 200 21.19 2.48 2.74
N GLN A 201 21.90 2.52 1.61
CA GLN A 201 21.73 3.59 0.62
C GLN A 201 20.35 3.53 -0.04
N THR A 202 19.86 2.33 -0.39
CA THR A 202 18.48 2.11 -0.85
C THR A 202 17.45 2.66 0.14
N LEU A 203 17.63 2.38 1.43
CA LEU A 203 16.74 2.91 2.47
C LEU A 203 16.79 4.44 2.58
N ILE A 204 17.98 5.03 2.49
CA ILE A 204 18.16 6.49 2.52
C ILE A 204 17.50 7.13 1.29
N ALA A 205 17.70 6.56 0.11
CA ALA A 205 17.11 7.04 -1.13
C ALA A 205 15.56 7.00 -1.06
N LEU A 206 14.99 5.90 -0.59
CA LEU A 206 13.54 5.79 -0.36
C LEU A 206 13.02 6.93 0.52
N TYR A 207 13.65 7.16 1.68
CA TYR A 207 13.18 8.22 2.59
C TYR A 207 13.44 9.65 2.11
N ARG A 208 14.38 9.85 1.18
CA ARG A 208 14.63 11.14 0.52
C ARG A 208 13.70 11.39 -0.67
N SER A 209 13.10 10.35 -1.21
CA SER A 209 12.17 10.41 -2.34
C SER A 209 10.79 10.95 -1.93
N ALA A 210 9.90 11.12 -2.91
CA ALA A 210 8.50 11.47 -2.72
C ALA A 210 7.73 10.46 -1.84
N TYR A 211 8.24 9.24 -1.64
CA TYR A 211 7.66 8.24 -0.75
C TYR A 211 7.27 8.82 0.62
N THR A 212 8.18 9.57 1.26
CA THR A 212 7.98 10.06 2.63
C THR A 212 6.79 11.02 2.72
N VAL A 213 6.68 11.95 1.77
CA VAL A 213 5.58 12.92 1.78
C VAL A 213 4.26 12.26 1.35
N GLN A 214 4.29 11.41 0.33
CA GLN A 214 3.09 10.72 -0.16
C GLN A 214 2.53 9.71 0.83
N ALA A 215 3.38 9.05 1.63
CA ALA A 215 2.95 8.11 2.66
C ALA A 215 1.99 8.75 3.69
N VAL A 216 2.17 10.02 4.02
CA VAL A 216 1.26 10.75 4.93
C VAL A 216 -0.14 10.88 4.32
N TYR A 217 -0.21 11.25 3.04
CA TYR A 217 -1.47 11.37 2.31
C TYR A 217 -2.12 10.01 2.08
N GLY A 218 -1.33 8.99 1.74
CA GLY A 218 -1.79 7.61 1.55
C GLY A 218 -2.41 7.06 2.84
N PHE A 219 -1.76 7.28 3.98
CA PHE A 219 -2.31 6.89 5.28
C PHE A 219 -3.63 7.60 5.59
N ALA A 220 -3.69 8.92 5.41
CA ALA A 220 -4.91 9.70 5.64
C ALA A 220 -6.06 9.21 4.74
N ALA A 221 -5.76 8.99 3.46
CA ALA A 221 -6.74 8.52 2.49
C ALA A 221 -7.26 7.11 2.84
N GLN A 222 -6.41 6.20 3.33
CA GLN A 222 -6.82 4.85 3.73
C GLN A 222 -7.74 4.85 4.94
N GLN A 223 -7.61 5.85 5.84
CA GLN A 223 -8.53 6.02 6.97
C GLN A 223 -9.91 6.54 6.51
N ILE A 224 -9.95 7.39 5.48
CA ILE A 224 -11.20 7.98 4.98
C ILE A 224 -12.00 7.00 4.12
N SER A 225 -11.34 6.18 3.30
CA SER A 225 -12.01 5.26 2.36
C SER A 225 -12.74 4.07 3.01
N GLY A 226 -12.63 3.89 4.34
CA GLY A 226 -13.37 2.85 5.07
C GLY A 226 -13.03 1.43 4.62
N ALA A 227 -13.97 0.48 4.76
CA ALA A 227 -13.73 -0.93 4.39
C ALA A 227 -13.62 -1.14 2.87
N ALA A 228 -14.42 -0.39 2.09
CA ALA A 228 -14.49 -0.52 0.63
C ALA A 228 -13.16 -0.18 -0.06
N GLN A 229 -12.40 0.76 0.51
CA GLN A 229 -11.10 1.19 -0.03
C GLN A 229 -11.20 1.57 -1.52
N LEU A 230 -12.31 2.24 -1.86
CA LEU A 230 -12.57 2.88 -3.15
C LEU A 230 -12.48 4.41 -2.96
N VAL A 231 -12.23 5.11 -4.07
CA VAL A 231 -12.16 6.57 -4.10
C VAL A 231 -12.93 7.11 -5.30
N THR A 232 -13.56 8.27 -5.09
CA THR A 232 -14.24 9.00 -6.15
C THR A 232 -13.24 9.91 -6.87
N ASN A 233 -13.21 9.83 -8.19
CA ASN A 233 -12.61 10.80 -9.09
C ASN A 233 -13.71 11.66 -9.70
N THR A 234 -13.63 12.98 -9.56
CA THR A 234 -14.56 13.95 -10.13
C THR A 234 -13.84 14.83 -11.14
N LYS A 235 -14.03 14.57 -12.43
CA LYS A 235 -13.40 15.35 -13.51
C LYS A 235 -14.44 15.83 -14.50
N ALA A 236 -14.40 17.13 -14.83
CA ALA A 236 -15.37 17.76 -15.74
C ALA A 236 -16.85 17.46 -15.39
N GLY A 237 -17.17 17.37 -14.08
CA GLY A 237 -18.52 17.08 -13.59
C GLY A 237 -18.94 15.60 -13.64
N VAL A 238 -18.04 14.69 -14.06
CA VAL A 238 -18.29 13.25 -14.07
C VAL A 238 -17.64 12.62 -12.85
N ASN A 239 -18.43 11.85 -12.08
CA ASN A 239 -17.94 11.05 -10.97
C ASN A 239 -17.66 9.62 -11.43
N SER A 240 -16.46 9.12 -11.12
CA SER A 240 -16.03 7.76 -11.35
C SER A 240 -15.49 7.15 -10.07
N GLU A 241 -15.69 5.86 -9.86
CA GLU A 241 -15.11 5.12 -8.73
C GLU A 241 -13.92 4.31 -9.21
N VAL A 242 -12.85 4.30 -8.43
CA VAL A 242 -11.65 3.50 -8.69
C VAL A 242 -11.12 2.97 -7.37
N GLY A 243 -10.44 1.82 -7.42
CA GLY A 243 -9.76 1.29 -6.25
C GLY A 243 -8.69 2.26 -5.75
N MET A 244 -8.60 2.40 -4.43
CA MET A 244 -7.75 3.40 -3.79
C MET A 244 -6.26 3.28 -4.19
N SER A 245 -5.78 2.09 -4.57
CA SER A 245 -4.41 1.89 -5.04
C SER A 245 -4.04 2.71 -6.29
N MET A 246 -5.04 3.20 -7.05
CA MET A 246 -4.84 4.08 -8.20
C MET A 246 -4.84 5.57 -7.83
N ALA A 247 -5.22 5.92 -6.60
CA ALA A 247 -5.11 7.29 -6.13
C ALA A 247 -3.62 7.70 -6.05
N PRO A 248 -3.25 8.91 -6.50
CA PRO A 248 -1.87 9.35 -6.58
C PRO A 248 -0.96 9.02 -5.38
N PRO A 249 -1.32 9.33 -4.11
CA PRO A 249 -0.40 9.09 -3.01
C PRO A 249 -0.11 7.61 -2.78
N LEU A 250 -1.13 6.75 -2.92
CA LEU A 250 -0.94 5.33 -2.68
C LEU A 250 -0.26 4.64 -3.86
N TRP A 251 -0.56 5.07 -5.10
CA TRP A 251 0.14 4.59 -6.28
C TRP A 251 1.64 4.94 -6.22
N ILE A 252 1.99 6.19 -5.89
CA ILE A 252 3.40 6.64 -5.82
C ILE A 252 4.15 5.93 -4.69
N VAL A 253 3.51 5.72 -3.54
CA VAL A 253 4.10 4.94 -2.43
C VAL A 253 4.41 3.51 -2.89
N ASN A 254 3.45 2.84 -3.51
CA ASN A 254 3.62 1.49 -4.04
C ASN A 254 4.70 1.44 -5.13
N PHE A 255 4.71 2.42 -6.02
CA PHE A 255 5.71 2.57 -7.07
C PHE A 255 7.12 2.69 -6.49
N ALA A 256 7.34 3.60 -5.54
CA ALA A 256 8.65 3.81 -4.94
C ALA A 256 9.15 2.53 -4.22
N LEU A 257 8.27 1.86 -3.49
CA LEU A 257 8.59 0.58 -2.83
C LEU A 257 8.96 -0.51 -3.85
N LEU A 258 8.18 -0.70 -4.90
CA LEU A 258 8.50 -1.69 -5.93
C LEU A 258 9.78 -1.33 -6.70
N TYR A 259 9.99 -0.05 -6.98
CA TYR A 259 11.15 0.42 -7.74
C TYR A 259 12.45 0.15 -6.98
N ILE A 260 12.49 0.44 -5.68
CA ILE A 260 13.67 0.13 -4.86
C ILE A 260 13.89 -1.37 -4.67
N LEU A 261 12.84 -2.19 -4.72
CA LEU A 261 12.98 -3.65 -4.69
C LEU A 261 13.63 -4.15 -5.98
N LYS A 262 13.05 -3.75 -7.12
CA LYS A 262 13.55 -4.06 -8.47
C LYS A 262 12.83 -3.17 -9.49
N PRO A 263 13.51 -2.34 -10.29
CA PRO A 263 12.86 -1.42 -11.22
C PRO A 263 11.86 -2.08 -12.18
N ALA A 264 12.12 -3.33 -12.59
CA ALA A 264 11.23 -4.11 -13.45
C ALA A 264 9.88 -4.45 -12.80
N LEU A 265 9.75 -4.41 -11.47
CA LEU A 265 8.46 -4.56 -10.78
C LEU A 265 7.62 -3.29 -10.90
N ALA A 266 8.22 -2.12 -10.65
CA ALA A 266 7.54 -0.85 -10.84
C ALA A 266 7.11 -0.64 -12.31
N ALA A 267 7.95 -1.06 -13.26
CA ALA A 267 7.61 -1.10 -14.69
C ALA A 267 6.40 -1.99 -15.04
N ALA A 268 6.02 -2.92 -14.17
CA ALA A 268 4.89 -3.82 -14.37
C ALA A 268 3.60 -3.34 -13.68
N MET A 269 3.63 -2.20 -12.97
CA MET A 269 2.42 -1.54 -12.45
C MET A 269 1.52 -1.06 -13.60
N PRO A 270 0.20 -0.89 -13.36
CA PRO A 270 -0.71 -0.40 -14.40
C PRO A 270 -0.34 1.03 -14.83
N ALA A 271 -0.25 1.25 -16.15
CA ALA A 271 0.04 2.55 -16.75
C ALA A 271 -1.14 3.54 -16.64
N HIS A 272 -2.35 3.00 -16.65
CA HIS A 272 -3.61 3.75 -16.66
C HIS A 272 -4.62 3.12 -15.71
N TRP A 273 -5.53 3.93 -15.18
CA TRP A 273 -6.68 3.45 -14.43
C TRP A 273 -7.96 3.48 -15.26
N ALA A 274 -8.93 2.65 -14.86
CA ALA A 274 -10.25 2.55 -15.44
C ALA A 274 -11.32 2.69 -14.35
N PRO A 275 -12.47 3.32 -14.63
CA PRO A 275 -13.56 3.37 -13.67
C PRO A 275 -14.08 1.94 -13.40
N ILE A 276 -14.29 1.62 -12.13
CA ILE A 276 -14.96 0.38 -11.71
C ILE A 276 -16.40 0.42 -12.24
N PRO A 277 -16.90 -0.67 -12.85
CA PRO A 277 -18.30 -0.75 -13.25
C PRO A 277 -19.24 -0.42 -12.08
N PRO A 278 -20.23 0.48 -12.22
CA PRO A 278 -21.00 1.00 -11.08
C PRO A 278 -21.63 -0.08 -10.19
N ALA A 279 -22.20 -1.13 -10.78
CA ALA A 279 -22.79 -2.24 -10.04
C ALA A 279 -21.78 -2.98 -9.15
N VAL A 280 -20.52 -3.03 -9.56
CA VAL A 280 -19.44 -3.64 -8.78
C VAL A 280 -18.99 -2.69 -7.66
N ALA A 281 -18.83 -1.40 -7.95
CA ALA A 281 -18.47 -0.40 -6.95
C ALA A 281 -19.51 -0.32 -5.83
N ASP A 282 -20.81 -0.33 -6.19
CA ASP A 282 -21.91 -0.30 -5.22
C ASP A 282 -21.93 -1.56 -4.35
N ALA A 283 -21.64 -2.73 -4.93
CA ALA A 283 -21.55 -3.98 -4.19
C ALA A 283 -20.39 -3.99 -3.20
N ILE A 284 -19.21 -3.53 -3.61
CA ILE A 284 -18.03 -3.40 -2.73
C ILE A 284 -18.33 -2.42 -1.60
N LYS A 285 -18.94 -1.26 -1.88
CA LYS A 285 -19.30 -0.25 -0.88
C LYS A 285 -20.35 -0.76 0.12
N SER A 286 -21.27 -1.60 -0.33
CA SER A 286 -22.31 -2.19 0.51
C SER A 286 -21.81 -3.37 1.34
N SER A 287 -20.64 -3.94 0.99
CA SER A 287 -20.04 -5.04 1.73
C SER A 287 -19.40 -4.55 3.03
N PRO A 288 -19.71 -5.16 4.19
CA PRO A 288 -19.09 -4.80 5.47
C PRO A 288 -17.57 -4.93 5.48
N THR A 289 -17.01 -5.82 4.65
CA THR A 289 -15.56 -6.05 4.54
C THR A 289 -14.96 -5.40 3.31
N GLY A 290 -15.74 -4.75 2.44
CA GLY A 290 -15.24 -4.23 1.16
C GLY A 290 -14.87 -5.33 0.15
N GLN A 291 -15.33 -6.56 0.37
CA GLN A 291 -15.06 -7.72 -0.47
C GLN A 291 -16.36 -8.29 -1.01
N VAL A 292 -16.34 -8.76 -2.26
CA VAL A 292 -17.50 -9.42 -2.89
C VAL A 292 -17.06 -10.68 -3.66
N PRO A 293 -17.91 -11.72 -3.80
CA PRO A 293 -17.55 -12.91 -4.58
C PRO A 293 -17.28 -12.55 -6.04
N PHE A 294 -16.09 -12.86 -6.57
CA PHE A 294 -15.72 -12.51 -7.94
C PHE A 294 -16.62 -13.20 -8.97
N SER A 295 -17.05 -14.44 -8.71
CA SER A 295 -17.93 -15.19 -9.61
C SER A 295 -19.24 -14.46 -9.94
N ALA A 296 -19.76 -13.65 -9.01
CA ALA A 296 -20.97 -12.86 -9.22
C ALA A 296 -20.76 -11.62 -10.12
N TYR A 297 -19.52 -11.13 -10.24
CA TYR A 297 -19.20 -9.87 -10.91
C TYR A 297 -18.22 -9.99 -12.09
N ALA A 298 -17.68 -11.18 -12.36
CA ALA A 298 -16.67 -11.40 -13.40
C ALA A 298 -17.12 -10.97 -14.81
N SER A 299 -18.43 -10.98 -15.11
CA SER A 299 -18.96 -10.54 -16.40
C SER A 299 -18.82 -9.04 -16.66
N TYR A 300 -18.64 -8.21 -15.62
CA TYR A 300 -18.49 -6.77 -15.74
C TYR A 300 -17.09 -6.33 -16.22
N PHE A 301 -16.13 -7.25 -16.25
CA PHE A 301 -14.72 -6.99 -16.59
C PHE A 301 -14.31 -7.61 -17.94
N ARG A 302 -15.28 -7.93 -18.81
CA ARG A 302 -15.07 -8.57 -20.12
C ARG A 302 -15.18 -7.57 -21.27
#